data_AF-A0A2V9H2F4-F1
#
_entry.id   AF-A0A2V9H2F4-F1
#
_cell.length_a   1.000
_cell.length_b   1.000
_cell.length_c   1.000
_cell.angle_alpha   90.00
_cell.angle_beta   90.00
_cell.angle_gamma   90.00
#
_symmetry.space_group_name_H-M   'P 1'
#
loop_
_entity.id
_entity.type
_entity.pdbx_description
1 polymer ?
#
loop_
_entity_poly.entity_id
_entity_poly.type
_entity_poly.pdbx_seq_one_letter_code
_entity_poly.pdbx_strand_id
1 'polypeptide(L)'
;METEFRPPRAPHGLRGKFRRIHASYFRPAFQLQRICRSGFCEALRSSQDHAPSEPGGFGIAEGRLNTPAHGIGVAPDGKSLWVNSTLANAVFEYSLPDLALVGHTSLPLVYPLGHVPTGSVPEWITFTPDSRLVYISNSGNRLVSAIDTKTLKLVAVIPVGEVPKRIDTLVLH
;
A
#
# COMPACT_ATOMS: atom_id res chain seq x y z
N MET A 1 0.13 2.84 -53.33
CA MET A 1 -1.05 3.72 -53.40
C MET A 1 -1.49 3.95 -51.97
N GLU A 2 -0.93 4.95 -51.30
CA GLU A 2 -1.24 5.27 -49.91
C GLU A 2 -2.50 6.13 -49.86
N THR A 3 -3.50 5.69 -49.10
CA THR A 3 -4.74 6.43 -48.87
C THR A 3 -4.62 7.20 -47.55
N GLU A 4 -4.57 8.52 -47.66
CA GLU A 4 -4.49 9.49 -46.56
C GLU A 4 -5.87 9.65 -45.89
N PHE A 5 -5.95 9.46 -44.58
CA PHE A 5 -7.19 9.61 -43.80
C PHE A 5 -7.38 11.07 -43.37
N ARG A 6 -8.47 11.72 -43.81
CA ARG A 6 -8.86 13.08 -43.38
C ARG A 6 -10.06 13.04 -42.41
N PRO A 7 -10.00 13.67 -41.23
CA PRO A 7 -11.16 13.77 -40.34
C PRO A 7 -12.16 14.89 -40.76
N PRO A 8 -13.42 14.81 -40.31
CA PRO A 8 -14.52 15.67 -40.79
C PRO A 8 -14.55 17.07 -40.14
N ARG A 9 -15.13 18.04 -40.86
CA ARG A 9 -15.34 19.43 -40.43
C ARG A 9 -16.52 19.58 -39.46
N ALA A 10 -16.35 20.39 -38.42
CA ALA A 10 -17.41 20.80 -37.51
C ALA A 10 -18.33 21.90 -38.12
N PRO A 11 -19.63 21.97 -37.75
CA PRO A 11 -20.54 23.00 -38.26
C PRO A 11 -20.48 24.31 -37.46
N HIS A 12 -20.92 25.39 -38.11
CA HIS A 12 -20.85 26.79 -37.66
C HIS A 12 -22.05 27.25 -36.81
N GLY A 13 -21.78 28.16 -35.86
CA GLY A 13 -22.74 29.00 -35.09
C GLY A 13 -22.48 28.89 -33.57
N LEU A 14 -22.35 29.92 -32.73
CA LEU A 14 -22.79 31.31 -32.72
C LEU A 14 -21.86 32.17 -31.82
N ARG A 15 -21.88 33.48 -32.05
CA ARG A 15 -21.03 34.51 -31.43
C ARG A 15 -21.38 34.78 -29.96
N GLY A 16 -20.36 35.00 -29.13
CA GLY A 16 -20.47 35.65 -27.81
C GLY A 16 -19.13 36.25 -27.38
N LYS A 17 -19.11 37.56 -27.15
CA LYS A 17 -17.91 38.41 -26.99
C LYS A 17 -17.17 38.15 -25.67
N PHE A 18 -15.86 37.88 -25.70
CA PHE A 18 -14.98 38.02 -24.53
C PHE A 18 -14.12 39.29 -24.68
N ARG A 19 -14.31 40.25 -23.77
CA ARG A 19 -13.38 41.37 -23.56
C ARG A 19 -12.27 40.94 -22.59
N ARG A 20 -11.04 41.34 -22.92
CA ARG A 20 -9.79 41.20 -22.14
C ARG A 20 -9.92 41.82 -20.74
N ILE A 21 -9.36 41.16 -19.74
CA ILE A 21 -8.79 41.80 -18.55
C ILE A 21 -7.49 41.07 -18.19
N HIS A 22 -6.39 41.81 -18.16
CA HIS A 22 -5.09 41.39 -17.63
C HIS A 22 -5.16 41.45 -16.10
N ALA A 23 -4.66 40.42 -15.40
CA ALA A 23 -4.36 40.53 -13.98
C ALA A 23 -3.11 39.71 -13.63
N SER A 24 -2.01 40.44 -13.52
CA SER A 24 -0.80 40.07 -12.81
C SER A 24 -1.15 39.62 -11.38
N TYR A 25 -0.62 38.47 -10.92
CA TYR A 25 -0.55 38.20 -9.48
C TYR A 25 0.83 37.66 -9.10
N PHE A 26 1.64 38.65 -8.72
CA PHE A 26 2.77 38.57 -7.80
C PHE A 26 2.26 38.07 -6.42
N ARG A 27 3.04 37.23 -5.73
CA ARG A 27 2.71 36.67 -4.40
C ARG A 27 2.59 37.76 -3.31
N PRO A 28 1.93 37.50 -2.17
CA PRO A 28 2.69 36.98 -1.03
C PRO A 28 2.00 35.86 -0.24
N ALA A 29 2.86 35.00 0.32
CA ALA A 29 2.53 34.01 1.31
C ALA A 29 2.13 34.69 2.62
N PHE A 30 0.91 34.44 3.12
CA PHE A 30 0.56 34.61 4.53
C PHE A 30 -0.72 33.78 4.79
N GLN A 31 -0.81 33.19 5.98
CA GLN A 31 -1.86 32.30 6.46
C GLN A 31 -1.83 30.85 5.94
N LEU A 32 -0.92 30.06 6.53
CA LEU A 32 -1.23 28.76 7.16
C LEU A 32 -0.03 28.31 8.03
N GLN A 33 0.56 29.24 8.79
CA GLN A 33 1.41 28.92 9.93
C GLN A 33 0.56 29.04 11.19
N ARG A 34 -0.12 27.96 11.61
CA ARG A 34 -0.57 27.83 13.00
C ARG A 34 -0.92 26.41 13.49
N ILE A 35 -0.63 25.37 12.72
CA ILE A 35 -0.70 23.96 13.19
C ILE A 35 0.61 23.23 12.82
N CYS A 36 1.75 23.83 13.16
CA CYS A 36 3.06 23.17 13.08
C CYS A 36 3.85 23.56 14.33
N ARG A 37 3.40 23.09 15.50
CA ARG A 37 4.13 23.16 16.77
C ARG A 37 4.09 21.83 17.52
N SER A 38 4.29 20.73 16.80
CA SER A 38 4.70 19.47 17.42
C SER A 38 5.63 18.76 16.44
N GLY A 39 6.69 18.12 16.96
CA GLY A 39 7.70 17.37 16.19
C GLY A 39 7.16 16.19 15.37
N PHE A 40 5.84 16.04 15.30
CA PHE A 40 5.14 15.02 14.54
C PHE A 40 5.25 15.23 13.02
N CYS A 41 5.28 16.49 12.54
CA CYS A 41 5.43 16.79 11.11
C CYS A 41 6.85 16.54 10.57
N GLU A 42 7.88 16.63 11.41
CA GLU A 42 9.28 16.36 11.01
C GLU A 42 9.52 14.84 10.87
N ALA A 43 8.93 14.03 11.76
CA ALA A 43 8.99 12.57 11.69
C ALA A 43 8.31 12.01 10.43
N LEU A 44 7.20 12.60 9.98
CA LEU A 44 6.45 12.14 8.81
C LEU A 44 7.23 12.32 7.49
N ARG A 45 7.97 13.42 7.34
CA ARG A 45 8.82 13.62 6.14
C ARG A 45 10.01 12.67 6.10
N SER A 46 10.59 12.36 7.26
CA SER A 46 11.70 11.40 7.37
C SER A 46 11.27 9.98 6.97
N SER A 47 10.05 9.55 7.31
CA SER A 47 9.61 8.16 7.10
C SER A 47 9.43 7.73 5.63
N GLN A 48 9.19 8.67 4.70
CA GLN A 48 9.08 8.36 3.27
C GLN A 48 10.44 8.02 2.63
N ASP A 49 11.53 8.54 3.19
CA ASP A 49 12.88 8.33 2.67
C ASP A 49 13.58 7.07 3.24
N HIS A 50 12.94 6.35 4.18
CA HIS A 50 13.53 5.22 4.91
C HIS A 50 12.83 3.88 4.71
N ALA A 51 11.98 3.73 3.69
CA ALA A 51 11.53 2.38 3.32
C ALA A 51 12.78 1.54 3.03
N PRO A 52 13.00 0.40 3.72
CA PRO A 52 14.21 -0.40 3.54
C PRO A 52 14.36 -0.75 2.07
N SER A 53 15.48 -0.36 1.48
CA SER A 53 15.76 -0.59 0.07
C SER A 53 16.01 -2.09 -0.17
N GLU A 54 15.03 -2.75 -0.76
CA GLU A 54 15.14 -4.15 -1.19
C GLU A 54 16.02 -4.26 -2.45
N PRO A 55 17.02 -5.16 -2.51
CA PRO A 55 17.95 -5.30 -3.65
C PRO A 55 17.31 -5.66 -5.00
N GLY A 56 16.00 -5.98 -5.04
CA GLY A 56 15.25 -6.32 -6.25
C GLY A 56 14.15 -5.31 -6.61
N GLY A 57 14.01 -4.22 -5.86
CA GLY A 57 12.84 -3.35 -5.93
C GLY A 57 11.59 -4.02 -5.36
N PHE A 58 10.62 -3.19 -4.97
CA PHE A 58 9.32 -3.66 -4.50
C PHE A 58 8.57 -4.26 -5.70
N GLY A 59 8.35 -5.59 -5.67
CA GLY A 59 7.86 -6.38 -6.78
C GLY A 59 6.59 -5.87 -7.45
N ILE A 60 6.37 -6.29 -8.70
CA ILE A 60 5.35 -5.79 -9.62
C ILE A 60 3.92 -6.03 -9.09
N ALA A 61 3.43 -5.09 -8.28
CA ALA A 61 2.02 -5.02 -7.92
C ALA A 61 1.21 -4.51 -9.11
N GLU A 62 0.90 -5.41 -10.04
CA GLU A 62 -0.25 -5.40 -10.96
C GLU A 62 -0.94 -4.03 -11.17
N GLY A 63 -0.26 -3.02 -11.74
CA GLY A 63 -0.85 -1.72 -12.06
C GLY A 63 -1.54 -0.95 -10.91
N ARG A 64 -1.44 -1.38 -9.65
CA ARG A 64 -2.14 -0.81 -8.48
C ARG A 64 -1.28 0.21 -7.74
N LEU A 65 -0.73 1.17 -8.47
CA LEU A 65 0.03 2.29 -7.89
C LEU A 65 -0.83 3.23 -7.03
N ASN A 66 -2.17 3.11 -7.11
CA ASN A 66 -3.13 4.00 -6.47
C ASN A 66 -3.94 3.35 -5.33
N THR A 67 -3.68 2.09 -4.96
CA THR A 67 -4.38 1.43 -3.83
C THR A 67 -3.39 0.76 -2.91
N PRO A 68 -2.77 1.52 -1.99
CA PRO A 68 -1.96 0.95 -0.94
C PRO A 68 -2.92 0.26 0.05
N ALA A 69 -3.16 -1.04 -0.09
CA ALA A 69 -3.81 -1.76 1.00
C ALA A 69 -2.83 -1.80 2.17
N HIS A 70 -3.26 -1.28 3.33
CA HIS A 70 -2.48 -1.16 4.55
C HIS A 70 -3.33 -1.64 5.73
N GLY A 71 -3.40 -2.96 5.89
CA GLY A 71 -3.74 -3.57 7.16
C GLY A 71 -2.61 -3.28 8.16
N ILE A 72 -2.99 -2.80 9.34
CA ILE A 72 -2.10 -2.50 10.46
C ILE A 72 -2.62 -3.19 11.71
N GLY A 73 -1.73 -3.70 12.55
CA GLY A 73 -2.11 -4.33 13.81
C GLY A 73 -0.99 -4.28 14.83
N VAL A 74 -1.35 -4.14 16.10
CA VAL A 74 -0.42 -4.29 17.22
C VAL A 74 -0.53 -5.71 17.73
N ALA A 75 0.60 -6.38 17.93
CA ALA A 75 0.62 -7.70 18.53
C ALA A 75 -0.03 -7.65 19.93
N PRO A 76 -0.82 -8.67 20.34
CA PRO A 76 -1.51 -8.66 21.63
C PRO A 76 -0.60 -8.50 22.86
N ASP A 77 0.68 -8.84 22.76
CA ASP A 77 1.69 -8.61 23.80
C ASP A 77 2.13 -7.14 23.95
N GLY A 78 1.69 -6.27 23.04
CA GLY A 78 1.95 -4.84 23.02
C GLY A 78 3.35 -4.43 22.60
N LYS A 79 4.18 -5.35 22.09
CA LYS A 79 5.61 -5.09 21.82
C LYS A 79 5.93 -4.71 20.39
N SER A 80 5.07 -5.04 19.43
CA SER A 80 5.32 -4.72 18.03
C SER A 80 4.08 -4.30 17.25
N LEU A 81 4.33 -3.45 16.25
CA LEU A 81 3.38 -2.95 15.27
C LEU A 81 3.70 -3.61 13.92
N TRP A 82 2.68 -4.15 13.28
CA TRP A 82 2.80 -4.85 12.01
C TRP A 82 2.02 -4.15 10.93
N VAL A 83 2.61 -4.01 9.75
CA VAL A 83 2.04 -3.30 8.60
C VAL A 83 2.23 -4.12 7.34
N ASN A 84 1.16 -4.37 6.60
CA ASN A 84 1.28 -5.00 5.28
C ASN A 84 1.51 -3.94 4.19
N SER A 85 2.18 -4.36 3.12
CA SER A 85 2.46 -3.53 1.97
C SER A 85 2.18 -4.31 0.69
N THR A 86 1.19 -3.84 -0.06
CA THR A 86 0.90 -4.36 -1.40
C THR A 86 2.08 -4.12 -2.34
N LEU A 87 2.69 -2.95 -2.26
CA LEU A 87 3.77 -2.56 -3.16
C LEU A 87 5.02 -3.43 -2.91
N ALA A 88 5.36 -3.67 -1.64
CA ALA A 88 6.49 -4.53 -1.28
C ALA A 88 6.19 -6.02 -1.36
N ASN A 89 4.91 -6.41 -1.53
CA ASN A 89 4.45 -7.79 -1.37
C ASN A 89 5.00 -8.42 -0.07
N ALA A 90 4.93 -7.68 1.03
CA ALA A 90 5.55 -8.05 2.29
C ALA A 90 4.77 -7.52 3.49
N VAL A 91 5.09 -8.05 4.67
CA VAL A 91 4.63 -7.54 5.96
C VAL A 91 5.84 -7.11 6.77
N PHE A 92 5.78 -5.91 7.33
CA PHE A 92 6.84 -5.30 8.13
C PHE A 92 6.49 -5.35 9.61
N GLU A 93 7.49 -5.62 10.44
CA GLU A 93 7.40 -5.53 11.90
C GLU A 93 8.22 -4.32 12.38
N TYR A 94 7.61 -3.52 13.25
CA TYR A 94 8.24 -2.41 13.96
C TYR A 94 8.13 -2.64 15.47
N SER A 95 9.17 -2.30 16.22
CA SER A 95 9.14 -2.34 17.68
C SER A 95 8.24 -1.24 18.25
N LEU A 96 7.67 -1.48 19.43
CA LEU A 96 7.00 -0.45 20.22
C LEU A 96 7.76 -0.21 21.53
N PRO A 97 7.81 1.05 22.02
CA PRO A 97 7.18 2.24 21.45
C PRO A 97 8.02 2.95 20.37
N ASP A 98 9.26 2.50 20.14
CA ASP A 98 10.26 3.25 19.38
C ASP A 98 10.02 3.27 17.86
N LEU A 99 9.12 2.44 17.34
CA LEU A 99 8.82 2.28 15.91
C LEU A 99 10.07 1.97 15.06
N ALA A 100 11.04 1.28 15.64
CA ALA A 100 12.22 0.83 14.90
C ALA A 100 11.85 -0.39 14.06
N LEU A 101 12.24 -0.39 12.78
CA LEU A 101 12.04 -1.54 11.89
C LEU A 101 12.81 -2.75 12.46
N VAL A 102 12.07 -3.82 12.78
CA VAL A 102 12.63 -5.10 13.26
C VAL A 102 12.98 -5.98 12.07
N GLY A 103 12.09 -6.05 11.08
CA GLY A 103 12.28 -6.85 9.89
C GLY A 103 11.03 -6.93 9.03
N HIS A 104 11.05 -7.85 8.07
CA HIS A 104 9.94 -8.08 7.15
C HIS A 104 9.85 -9.53 6.71
N THR A 105 8.67 -9.93 6.24
CA THR A 105 8.40 -11.23 5.63
C THR A 105 7.78 -11.02 4.25
N SER A 106 8.45 -11.52 3.21
CA SER A 106 7.91 -11.52 1.84
C SER A 106 6.76 -12.53 1.72
N LEU A 107 5.71 -12.16 0.99
CA LEU A 107 4.52 -12.98 0.79
C LEU A 107 4.60 -13.79 -0.51
N PRO A 108 3.84 -14.89 -0.65
CA PRO A 108 3.87 -15.72 -1.84
C PRO A 108 3.54 -14.95 -3.14
N LEU A 109 4.27 -15.27 -4.21
CA LEU A 109 3.92 -14.85 -5.56
C LEU A 109 3.04 -15.90 -6.24
N VAL A 110 2.17 -15.47 -7.13
CA VAL A 110 1.44 -16.34 -8.06
C VAL A 110 2.15 -16.32 -9.40
N TYR A 111 2.27 -17.49 -10.01
CA TYR A 111 2.88 -17.66 -11.33
C TYR A 111 1.84 -18.23 -12.29
N PRO A 112 0.98 -17.39 -12.91
CA PRO A 112 0.07 -17.85 -13.93
C PRO A 112 0.86 -18.26 -15.17
N LEU A 113 0.46 -19.37 -15.81
CA LEU A 113 1.14 -19.85 -17.02
C LEU A 113 1.10 -18.79 -18.12
N GLY A 114 2.28 -18.39 -18.61
CA GLY A 114 2.41 -17.41 -19.69
C GLY A 114 2.23 -15.94 -19.27
N HIS A 115 2.16 -15.65 -17.98
CA HIS A 115 2.03 -14.28 -17.46
C HIS A 115 3.17 -13.91 -16.51
N VAL A 116 3.37 -12.60 -16.31
CA VAL A 116 4.28 -12.08 -15.28
C VAL A 116 3.74 -12.49 -13.90
N PRO A 117 4.61 -12.83 -12.93
CA PRO A 117 4.16 -13.18 -11.58
C PRO A 117 3.38 -12.04 -10.94
N THR A 118 2.35 -12.39 -10.18
CA THR A 118 1.49 -11.46 -9.46
C THR A 118 1.72 -11.53 -7.95
N GLY A 119 1.68 -10.37 -7.30
CA GLY A 119 1.78 -10.24 -5.84
C GLY A 119 0.57 -10.80 -5.09
N SER A 120 0.73 -11.04 -3.79
CA SER A 120 -0.32 -11.51 -2.88
C SER A 120 -1.46 -10.52 -2.68
N VAL A 121 -1.20 -9.22 -2.82
CA VAL A 121 -2.14 -8.13 -2.48
C VAL A 121 -2.69 -8.32 -1.05
N PRO A 122 -1.85 -8.17 -0.01
CA PRO A 122 -2.27 -8.31 1.37
C PRO A 122 -3.27 -7.20 1.77
N GLU A 123 -4.37 -7.58 2.40
CA GLU A 123 -5.46 -6.67 2.76
C GLU A 123 -5.56 -6.42 4.27
N TRP A 124 -5.53 -7.49 5.09
CA TRP A 124 -5.79 -7.40 6.53
C TRP A 124 -4.82 -8.25 7.35
N ILE A 125 -4.72 -7.91 8.64
CA ILE A 125 -3.85 -8.57 9.62
C ILE A 125 -4.67 -8.92 10.87
N THR A 126 -4.47 -10.11 11.42
CA THR A 126 -5.01 -10.53 12.72
C THR A 126 -4.05 -11.48 13.42
N PHE A 127 -4.06 -11.51 14.76
CA PHE A 127 -3.09 -12.25 15.58
C PHE A 127 -3.76 -13.35 16.39
N THR A 128 -3.00 -14.40 16.70
CA THR A 128 -3.37 -15.28 17.81
C THR A 128 -3.24 -14.53 19.15
N PRO A 129 -4.09 -14.81 20.16
CA PRO A 129 -4.04 -14.13 21.46
C PRO A 129 -2.68 -14.24 22.18
N ASP A 130 -1.95 -15.32 21.93
CA ASP A 130 -0.60 -15.56 22.47
C ASP A 130 0.52 -14.84 21.71
N SER A 131 0.17 -14.02 20.70
CA SER A 131 1.09 -13.28 19.84
C SER A 131 2.09 -14.13 19.06
N ARG A 132 1.90 -15.45 18.94
CA ARG A 132 2.86 -16.34 18.25
C ARG A 132 2.70 -16.36 16.74
N LEU A 133 1.48 -16.19 16.26
CA LEU A 133 1.16 -16.21 14.84
C LEU A 133 0.42 -14.94 14.45
N VAL A 134 0.73 -14.47 13.25
CA VAL A 134 -0.02 -13.44 12.56
C VAL A 134 -0.54 -13.98 11.23
N TYR A 135 -1.81 -13.71 10.94
CA TYR A 135 -2.49 -14.12 9.72
C TYR A 135 -2.74 -12.93 8.82
N ILE A 136 -2.49 -13.12 7.53
CA ILE A 136 -2.59 -12.10 6.49
C ILE A 136 -3.51 -12.60 5.39
N SER A 137 -4.59 -11.88 5.12
CA SER A 137 -5.44 -12.16 3.96
C SER A 137 -4.82 -11.60 2.69
N ASN A 138 -4.72 -12.44 1.66
CA ASN A 138 -4.06 -12.09 0.40
C ASN A 138 -5.07 -12.17 -0.74
N SER A 139 -5.57 -11.01 -1.17
CA SER A 139 -6.71 -10.93 -2.11
C SER A 139 -6.32 -11.28 -3.55
N GLY A 140 -5.05 -11.12 -3.91
CA GLY A 140 -4.51 -11.36 -5.24
C GLY A 140 -4.29 -12.83 -5.56
N ASN A 141 -4.22 -13.71 -4.56
CA ASN A 141 -3.85 -15.10 -4.76
C ASN A 141 -4.74 -16.14 -4.09
N ARG A 142 -5.88 -15.74 -3.49
CA ARG A 142 -6.82 -16.65 -2.82
C ARG A 142 -6.16 -17.40 -1.65
N LEU A 143 -5.26 -16.74 -0.93
CA LEU A 143 -4.52 -17.32 0.18
C LEU A 143 -4.74 -16.52 1.48
N VAL A 144 -4.52 -17.21 2.59
CA VAL A 144 -4.16 -16.60 3.87
C VAL A 144 -2.75 -17.06 4.24
N SER A 145 -1.85 -16.14 4.53
CA SER A 145 -0.50 -16.43 5.01
C SER A 145 -0.48 -16.47 6.53
N ALA A 146 0.17 -17.47 7.12
CA ALA A 146 0.50 -17.50 8.55
C ALA A 146 1.99 -17.27 8.73
N ILE A 147 2.36 -16.29 9.57
CA ILE A 147 3.74 -15.91 9.85
C ILE A 147 4.01 -16.11 11.34
N ASP A 148 5.13 -16.74 11.67
CA ASP A 148 5.65 -16.82 13.04
C ASP A 148 6.26 -15.48 13.41
N THR A 149 5.72 -14.85 14.45
CA THR A 149 6.07 -13.48 14.86
C THR A 149 7.48 -13.37 15.42
N LYS A 150 8.03 -14.46 15.98
CA LYS A 150 9.37 -14.45 16.59
C LYS A 150 10.46 -14.56 15.54
N THR A 151 10.22 -15.35 14.50
CA THR A 151 11.22 -15.69 13.49
C THR A 151 11.04 -14.91 12.18
N LEU A 152 9.92 -14.20 12.03
CA LEU A 152 9.51 -13.51 10.80
C LEU A 152 9.45 -14.45 9.59
N LYS A 153 9.10 -15.71 9.82
CA LYS A 153 9.03 -16.74 8.77
C LYS A 153 7.59 -17.08 8.45
N LEU A 154 7.32 -17.22 7.15
CA LEU A 154 6.09 -17.83 6.66
C LEU A 154 6.05 -19.31 7.08
N VAL A 155 5.08 -19.67 7.93
CA VAL A 155 4.93 -21.04 8.45
C VAL A 155 3.81 -21.81 7.75
N ALA A 156 2.83 -21.11 7.16
CA ALA A 156 1.80 -21.76 6.36
C ALA A 156 1.24 -20.83 5.28
N VAL A 157 0.76 -21.45 4.21
CA VAL A 157 -0.04 -20.83 3.17
C VAL A 157 -1.34 -21.61 3.06
N ILE A 158 -2.45 -20.94 3.35
CA ILE A 158 -3.76 -21.57 3.52
C ILE A 158 -4.63 -21.17 2.33
N PRO A 159 -5.01 -22.12 1.45
CA PRO A 159 -5.93 -21.85 0.35
C PRO A 159 -7.32 -21.45 0.87
N VAL A 160 -7.89 -20.39 0.30
CA VAL A 160 -9.23 -19.89 0.61
C VAL A 160 -9.99 -19.53 -0.68
N GLY A 161 -11.15 -18.88 -0.53
CA GLY A 161 -11.96 -18.39 -1.65
C GLY A 161 -11.39 -17.15 -2.35
N GLU A 162 -12.18 -16.56 -3.23
CA GLU A 162 -11.76 -15.39 -4.00
C GLU A 162 -11.71 -14.12 -3.15
N VAL A 163 -10.66 -13.31 -3.37
CA VAL A 163 -10.50 -11.95 -2.82
C VAL A 163 -10.76 -11.87 -1.30
N PRO A 164 -10.06 -12.66 -0.45
CA PRO A 164 -10.16 -12.51 0.99
C PRO A 164 -9.72 -11.10 1.40
N LYS A 165 -10.58 -10.40 2.15
CA LYS A 165 -10.32 -9.04 2.63
C LYS A 165 -10.15 -9.01 4.14
N ARG A 166 -11.24 -8.87 4.89
CA ARG A 166 -11.19 -8.87 6.36
C ARG A 166 -11.23 -10.29 6.88
N ILE A 167 -10.32 -10.59 7.79
CA ILE A 167 -10.26 -11.84 8.54
C ILE A 167 -10.10 -11.50 10.03
N ASP A 168 -10.51 -12.41 10.89
CA ASP A 168 -10.30 -12.30 12.34
C ASP A 168 -9.91 -13.66 12.93
N THR A 169 -9.22 -13.64 14.07
CA THR A 169 -8.74 -14.83 14.74
C THR A 169 -9.55 -15.07 16.01
N LEU A 170 -10.15 -16.26 16.09
CA LEU A 170 -10.80 -16.75 17.30
C LEU A 170 -10.11 -18.04 17.73
N VAL A 171 -9.65 -18.09 18.98
CA VAL A 171 -9.13 -19.31 19.61
C VAL A 171 -10.13 -19.76 20.66
N LEU A 172 -10.59 -21.00 20.53
CA LEU A 172 -11.47 -21.63 21.51
C LEU A 172 -10.61 -22.45 22.47
N HIS A 173 -10.85 -22.27 23.76
CA HIS A 173 -10.21 -23.00 24.86
C HIS A 173 -11.20 -23.97 25.50
#